data_AF-A0A804K4X6-F1
#
_entry.id   AF-A0A804K4X6-F1
#
_cell.length_a   1.000
_cell.length_b   1.000
_cell.length_c   1.000
_cell.angle_alpha   90.00
_cell.angle_beta   90.00
_cell.angle_gamma   90.00
#
_symmetry.space_group_name_H-M   'P 1'
#
loop_
_entity.id
_entity.type
_entity.pdbx_description
1 polymer ?
#
loop_
_entity_poly.entity_id
_entity_poly.type
_entity_poly.pdbx_seq_one_letter_code
_entity_poly.pdbx_strand_id
1 'polypeptide(L)'
;MAVNEDGVLATAGDNGSLWFWDWKSGHNFQQAQTIVQPGSLDSEACIYALSYDISGSRLVTCEADKTIKMWKEDQSATPETHPLNFKPPKEFRRY
;
A
#
# COMPACT_ATOMS: atom_id res chain seq x y z
N MET A 1 -5.54 1.53 7.67
CA MET A 1 -5.52 0.25 6.91
C MET A 1 -6.82 0.14 6.13
N ALA A 2 -6.76 -0.35 4.90
CA ALA A 2 -7.92 -0.57 4.04
C ALA A 2 -7.70 -1.81 3.18
N VAL A 3 -8.77 -2.48 2.79
CA VAL A 3 -8.72 -3.69 1.94
C VAL A 3 -9.70 -3.50 0.79
N ASN A 4 -9.32 -3.94 -0.42
CA ASN A 4 -10.20 -3.94 -1.58
C ASN A 4 -10.84 -5.31 -1.84
N GLU A 5 -11.76 -5.40 -2.80
CA GLU A 5 -12.47 -6.63 -3.14
C GLU A 5 -11.57 -7.73 -3.73
N ASP A 6 -10.44 -7.34 -4.34
CA ASP A 6 -9.44 -8.27 -4.89
C ASP A 6 -8.54 -8.88 -3.81
N GLY A 7 -8.68 -8.48 -2.55
CA GLY A 7 -7.89 -8.98 -1.43
C GLY A 7 -6.52 -8.32 -1.29
N VAL A 8 -6.34 -7.11 -1.84
CA VAL A 8 -5.18 -6.27 -1.56
C VAL A 8 -5.45 -5.48 -0.28
N LEU A 9 -4.63 -5.73 0.73
CA LEU A 9 -4.58 -4.95 1.95
C LEU A 9 -3.54 -3.85 1.80
N ALA A 10 -3.92 -2.60 2.11
CA ALA A 10 -3.00 -1.49 2.23
C ALA A 10 -2.86 -1.07 3.69
N THR A 11 -1.63 -0.96 4.16
CA THR A 11 -1.28 -0.41 5.47
C THR A 11 -0.34 0.75 5.29
N ALA A 12 -0.52 1.82 6.07
CA ALA A 12 0.38 2.95 6.09
C ALA A 12 0.88 3.22 7.51
N GLY A 13 2.03 3.85 7.62
CA GLY A 13 2.65 4.24 8.88
C GLY A 13 2.94 5.74 8.98
N ASP A 14 3.23 6.18 10.21
CA ASP A 14 3.52 7.58 10.52
C ASP A 14 4.85 8.07 9.95
N ASN A 15 5.69 7.15 9.46
CA ASN A 15 6.93 7.47 8.76
C ASN A 15 6.75 7.59 7.24
N GLY A 16 5.52 7.53 6.72
CA GLY A 16 5.22 7.59 5.28
C GLY A 16 5.41 6.30 4.50
N SER A 17 5.66 5.20 5.20
CA SER A 17 5.66 3.89 4.59
C SER A 17 4.24 3.47 4.19
N LEU A 18 4.12 2.88 3.00
CA LEU A 18 2.89 2.31 2.48
C LEU A 18 3.19 0.89 1.99
N TRP A 19 2.59 -0.10 2.63
CA TRP A 19 2.82 -1.51 2.32
C TRP A 19 1.54 -2.15 1.79
N PHE A 20 1.71 -2.97 0.76
CA PHE A 20 0.63 -3.70 0.10
C PHE A 20 0.81 -5.19 0.31
N TRP A 21 -0.29 -5.84 0.69
CA TRP A 21 -0.29 -7.24 1.08
C TRP A 21 -1.37 -8.01 0.36
N ASP A 22 -1.08 -9.28 0.07
CA ASP A 22 -2.11 -10.25 -0.25
C ASP A 22 -2.80 -10.69 1.05
N TRP A 23 -4.09 -10.40 1.17
CA TRP A 23 -4.89 -10.62 2.38
C TRP A 23 -4.92 -12.10 2.81
N LYS A 24 -4.93 -13.03 1.84
CA LYS A 24 -5.08 -14.46 2.12
C LYS A 24 -3.80 -15.09 2.65
N SER A 25 -2.67 -14.74 2.05
CA SER A 25 -1.36 -15.31 2.35
C SER A 25 -0.58 -14.50 3.39
N GLY A 26 -0.94 -13.23 3.60
CA GLY A 26 -0.18 -12.29 4.43
C GLY A 26 1.15 -11.87 3.79
N HIS A 27 1.35 -12.14 2.50
CA HIS A 27 2.57 -11.76 1.80
C HIS A 27 2.57 -10.26 1.50
N ASN A 28 3.60 -9.56 1.99
CA ASN A 28 3.91 -8.20 1.54
C ASN A 28 4.57 -8.28 0.17
N PHE A 29 3.83 -7.92 -0.87
CA PHE A 29 4.32 -7.97 -2.25
C PHE A 29 4.91 -6.65 -2.72
N GLN A 30 4.59 -5.52 -2.06
CA GLN A 30 5.09 -4.21 -2.44
C GLN A 30 5.22 -3.27 -1.24
N GLN A 31 6.35 -2.58 -1.19
CA GLN A 31 6.60 -1.49 -0.25
C GLN A 31 6.84 -0.21 -1.05
N ALA A 32 6.19 0.86 -0.62
CA ALA A 32 6.36 2.20 -1.15
C ALA A 32 6.60 3.18 0.00
N GLN A 33 7.17 4.32 -0.34
CA GLN A 33 7.35 5.45 0.54
C GLN A 33 6.66 6.64 -0.11
N THR A 34 5.80 7.34 0.63
CA THR A 34 5.20 8.57 0.11
C THR A 34 6.25 9.65 -0.08
N ILE A 35 6.01 10.55 -1.03
CA ILE A 35 6.88 11.67 -1.34
C ILE A 35 6.23 12.92 -0.76
N VAL A 36 6.87 13.56 0.22
CA VAL A 36 6.38 14.81 0.81
C VAL A 36 6.26 15.91 -0.25
N GLN A 37 5.23 16.76 -0.16
CA GLN A 37 5.15 17.85 -1.12
C GLN A 37 6.25 18.91 -0.92
N PRO A 38 6.61 19.67 -1.97
CA PRO A 38 7.60 20.74 -1.87
C PRO A 38 7.26 21.74 -0.76
N GLY A 39 8.27 22.06 0.06
CA GLY A 39 8.14 22.99 1.18
C GLY A 39 7.78 22.33 2.52
N SER A 40 7.49 21.03 2.53
CA SER A 40 7.36 20.25 3.77
C SER A 40 8.67 19.60 4.22
N LEU A 41 8.71 19.22 5.50
CA LEU A 41 9.82 18.49 6.09
C LEU A 41 9.66 16.99 5.88
N ASP A 42 10.77 16.25 5.88
CA ASP A 42 10.73 14.77 5.82
C ASP A 42 9.94 14.16 6.99
N SER A 43 9.90 14.85 8.14
CA SER A 43 9.10 14.44 9.31
C SER A 43 7.59 14.53 9.08
N GLU A 44 7.14 15.23 8.04
CA GLU A 44 5.72 15.38 7.69
C GLU A 44 5.24 14.30 6.70
N ALA A 45 6.05 13.25 6.45
CA ALA A 45 5.67 12.13 5.58
C ALA A 45 4.55 11.22 6.14
N CYS A 46 4.00 11.52 7.31
CA CYS A 46 2.99 10.68 7.97
C CYS A 46 1.70 10.50 7.14
N ILE A 47 1.16 9.28 7.12
CA ILE A 47 -0.13 8.96 6.49
C ILE A 47 -1.16 8.65 7.59
N TYR A 48 -2.11 9.56 7.81
CA TYR A 48 -3.10 9.43 8.88
C TYR A 48 -4.26 8.50 8.53
N ALA A 49 -4.68 8.52 7.28
CA ALA A 49 -5.82 7.72 6.81
C ALA A 49 -5.59 7.27 5.38
N LEU A 50 -6.21 6.13 5.04
CA LEU A 50 -6.21 5.60 3.70
C LEU A 50 -7.50 4.82 3.44
N SER A 51 -8.01 4.89 2.22
CA SER A 51 -9.23 4.18 1.81
C SER A 51 -9.21 3.88 0.31
N TYR A 52 -9.80 2.77 -0.08
CA TYR A 52 -10.07 2.49 -1.49
C TYR A 52 -11.32 3.22 -1.95
N ASP A 53 -11.37 3.58 -3.22
CA ASP A 53 -12.63 4.00 -3.84
C ASP A 53 -13.61 2.83 -4.00
N ILE A 54 -14.86 3.11 -4.36
CA ILE A 54 -15.91 2.08 -4.51
C ILE A 54 -15.51 1.04 -5.57
N SER A 55 -14.74 1.41 -6.59
CA SER A 55 -14.27 0.44 -7.60
C SER A 55 -13.13 -0.45 -7.11
N GLY A 56 -12.49 -0.13 -5.99
CA GLY A 56 -11.30 -0.84 -5.49
C GLY A 56 -10.01 -0.57 -6.26
N SER A 57 -10.05 0.23 -7.32
CA SER A 57 -8.94 0.44 -8.27
C SER A 57 -8.08 1.68 -7.97
N ARG A 58 -8.49 2.51 -7.01
CA ARG A 58 -7.75 3.67 -6.52
C ARG A 58 -7.65 3.61 -5.02
N LEU A 59 -6.44 3.86 -4.50
CA LEU A 59 -6.22 4.08 -3.09
C LEU A 59 -6.00 5.58 -2.86
N VAL A 60 -6.72 6.14 -1.90
CA VAL A 60 -6.62 7.54 -1.50
C VAL A 60 -5.94 7.60 -0.13
N THR A 61 -4.87 8.39 0.01
CA THR A 61 -4.15 8.62 1.28
C THR A 61 -4.32 10.07 1.72
N CYS A 62 -4.55 10.27 3.02
CA CYS A 62 -4.60 11.58 3.67
C CYS A 62 -3.33 11.75 4.52
N GLU A 63 -2.51 12.73 4.16
CA GLU A 63 -1.13 12.83 4.67
C GLU A 63 -0.91 14.10 5.50
N ALA A 64 0.06 14.04 6.41
CA ALA A 64 0.38 15.14 7.33
C ALA A 64 0.96 16.37 6.63
N ASP A 65 1.51 16.16 5.43
CA ASP A 65 2.02 17.19 4.55
C ASP A 65 0.89 18.13 4.04
N LYS A 66 -0.39 17.84 4.34
CA LYS A 66 -1.58 18.62 3.92
C LYS A 66 -1.99 18.34 2.48
N THR A 67 -1.57 17.20 1.93
CA THR A 67 -2.09 16.69 0.65
C THR A 67 -2.98 15.46 0.82
N ILE A 68 -3.75 15.21 -0.24
CA ILE A 68 -4.41 13.94 -0.50
C ILE A 68 -3.74 13.36 -1.74
N LYS A 69 -3.21 12.14 -1.63
CA LYS A 69 -2.56 11.45 -2.76
C LYS A 69 -3.43 10.30 -3.25
N MET A 70 -3.48 10.15 -4.58
CA MET A 70 -4.20 9.07 -5.25
C MET A 70 -3.20 8.11 -5.86
N TRP A 71 -3.33 6.85 -5.49
CA TRP A 71 -2.52 5.74 -5.97
C TRP A 71 -3.34 4.91 -6.94
N LYS A 72 -2.67 4.39 -7.97
CA LYS A 72 -3.25 3.56 -9.01
C LYS A 72 -2.29 2.43 -9.34
N GLU A 73 -2.85 1.27 -9.66
CA GLU A 73 -2.11 0.15 -10.23
C GLU A 73 -1.41 0.52 -11.54
N ASP A 74 -0.19 0.00 -11.71
CA ASP A 74 0.51 0.06 -12.98
C ASP A 74 -0.07 -0.98 -13.95
N GLN A 75 -0.69 -0.50 -15.02
CA GLN A 75 -1.31 -1.35 -16.05
C GLN A 75 -0.28 -2.09 -16.91
N SER A 76 1.00 -1.71 -16.83
CA SER A 76 2.10 -2.37 -17.53
C SER A 76 2.81 -3.42 -16.70
N ALA A 77 2.44 -3.58 -15.43
CA ALA A 77 3.01 -4.60 -14.56
C ALA A 77 2.66 -6.00 -15.05
N THR A 78 3.68 -6.83 -15.21
CA THR A 78 3.57 -8.26 -15.54
C THR A 78 4.40 -9.07 -14.55
N PRO A 79 4.17 -10.39 -14.44
CA PRO A 79 4.99 -11.25 -13.58
C PRO A 79 6.49 -11.22 -13.91
N GLU A 80 6.87 -10.90 -15.14
CA GLU A 80 8.26 -10.79 -15.57
C GLU A 80 8.88 -9.44 -15.20
N THR A 81 8.12 -8.35 -15.26
CA THR A 81 8.61 -7.01 -14.90
C THR A 81 8.59 -6.78 -13.39
N HIS A 82 7.62 -7.36 -12.69
CA HIS A 82 7.42 -7.26 -11.25
C HIS A 82 7.30 -8.66 -10.62
N PRO A 83 8.41 -9.43 -10.57
CA PRO A 83 8.37 -10.80 -10.10
C PRO A 83 8.11 -10.87 -8.59
N LEU A 84 7.15 -11.72 -8.20
CA LEU A 84 6.85 -12.00 -6.80
C LEU A 84 7.73 -13.15 -6.30
N ASN A 85 8.70 -12.83 -5.44
CA ASN A 85 9.53 -13.82 -4.77
C ASN A 85 8.86 -14.34 -3.49
N PHE A 86 7.68 -14.95 -3.65
CA PHE A 86 6.92 -15.54 -2.55
C PHE A 86 6.87 -17.06 -2.63
N LYS A 87 7.18 -17.73 -1.53
CA LYS A 87 6.92 -19.17 -1.35
C LYS A 87 5.99 -19.33 -0.16
N PRO A 88 4.75 -19.79 -0.36
CA PRO A 88 3.81 -19.94 0.74
C PRO A 88 4.36 -20.93 1.77
N PRO A 89 4.20 -20.65 3.08
CA PRO A 89 4.60 -21.58 4.13
C PRO A 89 3.77 -22.86 4.03
N LYS A 90 4.38 -24.01 4.37
CA LYS A 90 3.73 -25.33 4.30
C LYS A 90 2.57 -25.48 5.30
N GLU A 91 2.60 -24.74 6.40
CA GLU A 91 1.56 -24.74 7.43
C GLU A 91 1.17 -23.30 7.78
N PHE A 92 -0.13 -23.02 7.73
CA PHE A 92 -0.69 -21.79 8.29
C PHE A 92 -1.11 -22.06 9.73
N ARG A 93 -0.35 -21.54 10.71
CA ARG A 93 -0.80 -21.52 12.11
C ARG A 93 -1.68 -20.30 12.31
N ARG A 94 -2.97 -20.55 12.59
CA ARG A 94 -3.86 -19.54 13.17
C ARG A 94 -3.67 -19.60 14.68
N TYR A 95 -3.28 -18.48 15.28
CA TYR A 95 -3.23 -18.31 16.73
C TYR A 95 -4.63 -17.98 17.27
#